data_AF-A0A2M7RP44-F1
#
_entry.id   AF-A0A2M7RP44-F1
#
_cell.length_a   1.000
_cell.length_b   1.000
_cell.length_c   1.000
_cell.angle_alpha   90.00
_cell.angle_beta   90.00
_cell.angle_gamma   90.00
#
_symmetry.space_group_name_H-M   'P 1'
#
loop_
_entity.id
_entity.type
_entity.pdbx_description
1 polymer ?
#
loop_
_entity_poly.entity_id
_entity_poly.type
_entity_poly.pdbx_seq_one_letter_code
_entity_poly.pdbx_strand_id
1 'polypeptide(L)'
;MITEETKTKIKKVKKIKEEQKEKILSVDRQGENKKAKKDGFGITIEEMTEKGLCLGHQVSKFNPKMSGYITGIKNDIHIINLEKTAVCLEKALKFISELVKENKTILMVGTKPALKNLIQETAQECNFPYIVERWLGGYFTNFKNVFERVKSYRELQEQKEKGELERFIKKERICAEKKLVKMGKKFEGIKNLEKLPDAVFICDIKQNQLTLKEAKMKEV
;
A
#
# COMPACT_ATOMS: atom_id res chain seq x y z
N MET A 1 64.58 38.18 12.29
CA MET A 1 64.25 37.63 13.62
C MET A 1 62.76 37.84 13.87
N ILE A 2 61.98 36.77 13.92
CA ILE A 2 60.52 36.82 14.15
C ILE A 2 60.30 37.02 15.66
N THR A 3 59.65 38.13 16.06
CA THR A 3 59.45 38.52 17.46
C THR A 3 58.63 37.47 18.23
N GLU A 4 58.90 37.27 19.53
CA GLU A 4 58.20 36.28 20.37
C GLU A 4 56.66 36.44 20.38
N GLU A 5 56.17 37.66 20.16
CA GLU A 5 54.75 37.95 20.03
C GLU A 5 54.10 37.30 18.80
N THR A 6 54.81 37.23 17.68
CA THR A 6 54.29 36.63 16.43
C THR A 6 54.28 35.10 16.50
N LYS A 7 55.27 34.48 17.16
CA LYS A 7 55.25 33.03 17.46
C LYS A 7 54.07 32.66 18.37
N THR A 8 53.75 33.51 19.33
CA THR A 8 52.63 33.29 20.27
C THR A 8 51.27 33.39 19.57
N LYS A 9 51.10 34.37 18.67
CA LYS A 9 49.89 34.48 17.82
C LYS A 9 49.72 33.27 16.90
N ILE A 10 50.80 32.78 16.28
CA ILE A 10 50.75 31.59 15.41
C ILE A 10 50.35 30.33 16.19
N LYS A 11 50.88 30.12 17.40
CA LYS A 11 50.47 29.00 18.27
C LYS A 11 48.98 29.07 18.64
N LYS A 12 48.47 30.27 18.93
CA LYS A 12 47.06 30.48 19.28
C LYS A 12 46.13 30.18 18.09
N VAL A 13 46.50 30.59 16.88
CA VAL A 13 45.73 30.29 15.66
C VAL A 13 45.75 28.80 15.32
N LYS A 14 46.89 28.11 15.51
CA LYS A 14 46.97 26.65 15.33
C LYS A 14 46.06 25.90 16.31
N LYS A 15 46.05 26.30 17.58
CA LYS A 15 45.18 25.70 18.60
C LYS A 15 43.70 25.90 18.30
N ILE A 16 43.30 27.10 17.85
CA ILE A 16 41.93 27.38 17.43
C ILE A 16 41.53 26.53 16.21
N LYS A 17 42.44 26.33 15.25
CA LYS A 17 42.19 25.46 14.09
C LYS A 17 42.07 23.99 14.48
N GLU A 18 42.84 23.51 15.46
CA GLU A 18 42.72 22.14 16.00
C GLU A 18 41.39 21.95 16.74
N GLU A 19 41.01 22.88 17.62
CA GLU A 19 39.73 22.84 18.34
C GLU A 19 38.52 22.93 17.38
N GLN A 20 38.63 23.72 16.30
CA GLN A 20 37.62 23.77 15.24
C GLN A 20 37.58 22.48 14.41
N LYS A 21 38.73 21.87 14.13
CA LYS A 21 38.82 20.58 13.42
C LYS A 21 38.24 19.43 14.25
N GLU A 22 38.46 19.42 15.57
CA GLU A 22 37.83 18.46 16.49
C GLU A 22 36.32 18.67 16.60
N LYS A 23 35.84 19.92 16.61
CA LYS A 23 34.40 20.21 16.54
C LYS A 23 33.76 19.74 15.24
N ILE A 24 34.40 19.95 14.09
CA ILE A 24 33.90 19.46 12.80
C ILE A 24 33.88 17.92 12.78
N LEU A 25 34.94 17.26 13.25
CA LEU A 25 34.98 15.80 13.39
C LEU A 25 33.91 15.25 14.35
N SER A 26 33.55 16.00 15.41
CA SER A 26 32.50 15.60 16.34
C SER A 26 31.08 15.73 15.75
N VAL A 27 30.89 16.66 14.81
CA VAL A 27 29.63 16.83 14.05
C VAL A 27 29.49 15.71 13.00
N ASP A 28 30.57 15.34 12.32
CA ASP A 28 30.55 14.24 11.34
C ASP A 28 30.31 12.87 12.01
N ARG A 29 30.85 12.65 13.23
CA ARG A 29 30.56 11.44 14.04
C ARG A 29 29.11 11.36 14.53
N GLN A 30 28.41 12.49 14.64
CA GLN A 30 26.96 12.50 14.91
C GLN A 30 26.13 12.18 13.64
N GLY A 31 26.70 12.34 12.45
CA GLY A 31 26.09 11.95 11.17
C GLY A 31 26.13 10.45 10.91
N GLU A 32 27.20 9.76 11.32
CA GLU A 32 27.38 8.32 11.05
C GLU A 32 26.64 7.39 12.02
N ASN A 33 26.16 7.90 13.17
CA ASN A 33 25.50 7.09 14.20
C ASN A 33 23.97 7.26 14.25
N LYS A 34 23.36 7.77 13.18
CA LYS A 34 21.99 7.39 12.82
C LYS A 34 22.07 6.14 11.94
N LYS A 35 22.50 5.01 12.51
CA LYS A 35 22.14 3.70 11.94
C LYS A 35 20.63 3.76 11.75
N ALA A 36 20.19 3.70 10.49
CA ALA A 36 18.79 3.65 10.11
C ALA A 36 18.07 2.75 11.10
N LYS A 37 17.19 3.33 11.92
CA LYS A 37 16.29 2.56 12.77
C LYS A 37 15.53 1.66 11.81
N LYS A 38 15.95 0.40 11.70
CA LYS A 38 15.17 -0.61 11.02
C LYS A 38 13.95 -0.79 11.92
N ASP A 39 12.80 -0.37 11.42
CA ASP A 39 11.53 -0.72 12.04
C ASP A 39 11.43 -2.26 12.12
N GLY A 40 10.54 -2.81 12.94
CA GLY A 40 10.41 -4.26 13.13
C GLY A 40 10.19 -5.09 11.85
N PHE A 41 9.90 -4.42 10.73
CA PHE A 41 9.70 -5.00 9.40
C PHE A 41 10.81 -4.67 8.38
N GLY A 42 11.92 -4.07 8.83
CA GLY A 42 13.13 -3.86 8.01
C GLY A 42 13.08 -2.70 7.03
N ILE A 43 12.02 -1.89 7.03
CA ILE A 43 11.86 -0.75 6.12
C ILE A 43 12.59 0.47 6.69
N THR A 44 13.36 1.18 5.85
CA THR A 44 14.03 2.43 6.23
C THR A 44 13.41 3.64 5.53
N ILE A 45 13.47 4.81 6.19
CA ILE A 45 12.98 6.08 5.62
C ILE A 45 13.76 6.45 4.35
N GLU A 46 15.03 6.08 4.30
CA GLU A 46 15.92 6.25 3.14
C GLU A 46 15.37 5.49 1.92
N GLU A 47 15.06 4.20 2.09
CA GLU A 47 14.47 3.37 1.03
C GLU A 47 13.12 3.93 0.56
N MET A 48 12.28 4.38 1.49
CA MET A 48 11.00 5.02 1.15
C MET A 48 11.18 6.29 0.30
N THR A 49 12.25 7.05 0.58
CA THR A 49 12.58 8.28 -0.13
C THR A 49 13.11 7.97 -1.53
N GLU A 50 13.99 6.98 -1.67
CA GLU A 50 14.52 6.51 -2.96
C GLU A 50 13.43 6.00 -3.89
N LYS A 51 12.42 5.31 -3.34
CA LYS A 51 11.23 4.86 -4.08
C LYS A 51 10.21 5.97 -4.37
N GLY A 52 10.43 7.19 -3.85
CA GLY A 52 9.59 8.36 -4.13
C GLY A 52 8.25 8.38 -3.39
N LEU A 53 8.12 7.70 -2.24
CA LEU A 53 6.87 7.62 -1.47
C LEU A 53 6.47 8.96 -0.81
N CYS A 54 7.39 9.93 -0.76
CA CYS A 54 7.14 11.26 -0.20
C CYS A 54 6.30 12.16 -1.10
N LEU A 55 6.06 11.77 -2.36
CA LEU A 55 5.35 12.59 -3.33
C LEU A 55 3.83 12.45 -3.19
N GLY A 56 3.17 13.56 -2.89
CA GLY A 56 1.71 13.68 -2.85
C GLY A 56 1.10 14.18 -4.16
N HIS A 57 -0.06 14.81 -4.04
CA HIS A 57 -0.75 15.45 -5.16
C HIS A 57 -0.51 16.97 -5.17
N GLN A 58 -0.97 17.62 -6.24
CA GLN A 58 -1.00 19.07 -6.36
C GLN A 58 -1.83 19.73 -5.23
N VAL A 59 -1.47 20.96 -4.86
CA VAL A 59 -2.15 21.73 -3.80
C VAL A 59 -3.66 21.87 -4.02
N SER A 60 -4.11 21.96 -5.27
CA SER A 60 -5.53 22.05 -5.63
C SER A 60 -6.36 20.82 -5.24
N LYS A 61 -5.74 19.65 -5.08
CA LYS A 61 -6.41 18.38 -4.74
C LYS A 61 -6.31 18.04 -3.25
N PHE A 62 -5.85 19.00 -2.44
CA PHE A 62 -5.62 18.82 -1.02
C PHE A 62 -6.92 18.59 -0.23
N ASN A 63 -6.86 17.69 0.76
CA ASN A 63 -7.90 17.51 1.76
C ASN A 63 -7.42 18.12 3.09
N PRO A 64 -8.10 19.14 3.66
CA PRO A 64 -7.69 19.79 4.91
C PRO A 64 -7.42 18.86 6.08
N LYS A 65 -8.11 17.70 6.15
CA LYS A 65 -7.90 16.69 7.21
C LYS A 65 -6.54 16.00 7.15
N MET A 66 -5.80 16.15 6.04
CA MET A 66 -4.47 15.59 5.84
C MET A 66 -3.35 16.54 6.28
N SER A 67 -3.65 17.74 6.78
CA SER A 67 -2.64 18.74 7.19
C SER A 67 -1.60 18.17 8.16
N GLY A 68 -2.01 17.33 9.10
CA GLY A 68 -1.11 16.68 10.06
C GLY A 68 -0.15 15.65 9.45
N TYR A 69 -0.37 15.18 8.23
CA TYR A 69 0.48 14.18 7.55
C TYR A 69 1.38 14.78 6.47
N ILE A 70 1.30 16.09 6.25
CA ILE A 70 2.08 16.81 5.24
C ILE A 70 3.20 17.57 5.92
N THR A 71 4.42 17.44 5.39
CA THR A 71 5.59 18.17 5.89
C THR A 71 5.70 19.55 5.25
N GLY A 72 5.36 19.67 3.96
CA GLY A 72 5.47 20.92 3.23
C GLY A 72 4.99 20.82 1.78
N ILE A 73 5.27 21.86 0.99
CA ILE A 73 4.94 21.95 -0.44
C ILE A 73 6.23 22.28 -1.19
N LYS A 74 6.49 21.58 -2.28
CA LYS A 74 7.61 21.86 -3.20
C LYS A 74 7.09 21.78 -4.63
N ASN A 75 7.30 22.83 -5.42
CA ASN A 75 6.83 22.92 -6.81
C ASN A 75 5.32 22.60 -6.94
N ASP A 76 4.49 23.16 -6.05
CA ASP A 76 3.04 22.92 -5.96
C ASP A 76 2.62 21.47 -5.70
N ILE A 77 3.53 20.60 -5.27
CA ILE A 77 3.25 19.22 -4.86
C ILE A 77 3.41 19.11 -3.34
N HIS A 78 2.42 18.50 -2.68
CA HIS A 78 2.52 18.19 -1.27
C HIS A 78 3.56 17.11 -0.99
N ILE A 79 4.39 17.33 0.02
CA ILE A 79 5.34 16.35 0.53
C ILE A 79 4.73 15.66 1.75
N ILE A 80 4.60 14.33 1.68
CA ILE A 80 4.07 13.50 2.76
C ILE A 80 5.17 13.24 3.80
N ASN A 81 4.80 13.29 5.08
CA ASN A 81 5.72 13.00 6.18
C ASN A 81 5.99 11.48 6.27
N LEU A 82 7.21 11.07 5.91
CA LEU A 82 7.61 9.66 5.92
C LEU A 82 7.79 9.07 7.34
N GLU A 83 8.17 9.87 8.33
CA GLU A 83 8.29 9.39 9.72
C GLU A 83 6.91 8.95 10.26
N LYS A 84 5.87 9.76 10.00
CA LYS A 84 4.50 9.40 10.36
C LYS A 84 4.00 8.20 9.56
N THR A 85 4.33 8.15 8.26
CA THR A 85 3.98 7.01 7.41
C THR A 85 4.60 5.72 7.92
N ALA A 86 5.87 5.72 8.32
CA ALA A 86 6.56 4.56 8.87
C ALA A 86 5.87 4.04 10.15
N VAL A 87 5.53 4.93 11.08
CA VAL A 87 4.79 4.56 12.31
C VAL A 87 3.40 4.01 12.00
N CYS A 88 2.67 4.61 11.06
CA CYS A 88 1.36 4.11 10.63
C CYS A 88 1.46 2.76 9.92
N LEU A 89 2.48 2.56 9.10
CA LEU A 89 2.74 1.32 8.39
C LEU A 89 3.08 0.19 9.36
N GLU A 90 3.92 0.45 10.36
CA GLU A 90 4.25 -0.53 11.38
C GLU A 90 3.00 -0.99 12.15
N LYS A 91 2.10 -0.05 12.51
CA LYS A 91 0.82 -0.37 13.15
C LYS A 91 -0.08 -1.21 12.25
N ALA A 92 -0.18 -0.86 10.97
CA ALA A 92 -0.98 -1.61 10.00
C ALA A 92 -0.43 -3.04 9.80
N LEU A 93 0.88 -3.21 9.70
CA LEU A 93 1.52 -4.51 9.55
C LEU A 93 1.35 -5.39 10.80
N LYS A 94 1.42 -4.81 12.01
CA LYS A 94 1.11 -5.52 13.25
C LYS A 94 -0.34 -6.02 13.27
N PHE A 95 -1.29 -5.14 12.92
CA PHE A 95 -2.71 -5.51 12.83
C PHE A 95 -2.95 -6.63 11.80
N ILE A 96 -2.36 -6.53 10.61
CA ILE A 96 -2.46 -7.59 9.59
C ILE A 96 -1.85 -8.91 10.12
N SER A 97 -0.71 -8.85 10.80
CA SER A 97 -0.08 -10.04 11.38
C SER A 97 -0.96 -10.71 12.44
N GLU A 98 -1.64 -9.92 13.29
CA GLU A 98 -2.60 -10.43 14.28
C GLU A 98 -3.80 -11.12 13.61
N LEU A 99 -4.40 -10.48 12.60
CA LEU A 99 -5.51 -11.06 11.85
C LEU A 99 -5.13 -12.39 11.18
N VAL A 100 -3.95 -12.45 10.56
CA VAL A 100 -3.46 -13.67 9.90
C VAL A 100 -3.23 -14.78 10.91
N LYS A 101 -2.69 -14.48 12.11
CA LYS A 101 -2.53 -15.46 13.20
C LYS A 101 -3.87 -16.03 13.68
N GLU A 102 -4.92 -15.23 13.63
CA GLU A 102 -6.29 -15.63 13.98
C GLU A 102 -7.03 -16.34 12.82
N ASN A 103 -6.36 -16.61 11.69
CA ASN A 103 -6.95 -17.16 10.46
C ASN A 103 -8.16 -16.34 9.95
N LYS A 104 -8.10 -15.02 10.13
CA LYS A 104 -9.10 -14.09 9.61
C LYS A 104 -8.83 -13.76 8.15
N THR A 105 -9.90 -13.47 7.41
CA THR A 105 -9.82 -13.23 5.97
C THR A 105 -9.70 -11.73 5.69
N ILE A 106 -8.66 -11.34 4.96
CA ILE A 106 -8.41 -9.94 4.56
C ILE A 106 -8.71 -9.78 3.07
N LEU A 107 -9.61 -8.85 2.72
CA LEU A 107 -9.91 -8.55 1.32
C LEU A 107 -9.08 -7.37 0.81
N MET A 108 -8.28 -7.57 -0.23
CA MET A 108 -7.55 -6.48 -0.89
C MET A 108 -8.39 -5.84 -2.01
N VAL A 109 -8.50 -4.52 -2.01
CA VAL A 109 -9.31 -3.78 -2.99
C VAL A 109 -8.50 -2.69 -3.63
N GLY A 110 -8.42 -2.69 -4.96
CA GLY A 110 -7.91 -1.53 -5.69
C GLY A 110 -8.22 -1.59 -7.17
N THR A 111 -9.05 -0.65 -7.58
CA THR A 111 -9.66 -0.59 -8.91
C THR A 111 -8.87 0.23 -9.92
N LYS A 112 -7.86 0.98 -9.44
CA LYS A 112 -7.04 1.87 -10.25
C LYS A 112 -6.21 1.03 -11.24
N PRO A 113 -6.22 1.32 -12.56
CA PRO A 113 -5.50 0.54 -13.57
C PRO A 113 -4.02 0.30 -13.25
N ALA A 114 -3.33 1.32 -12.73
CA ALA A 114 -1.91 1.22 -12.35
C ALA A 114 -1.63 0.30 -11.15
N LEU A 115 -2.66 0.00 -10.34
CA LEU A 115 -2.54 -0.85 -9.15
C LEU A 115 -3.09 -2.26 -9.34
N LYS A 116 -3.79 -2.54 -10.45
CA LYS A 116 -4.46 -3.81 -10.67
C LYS A 116 -3.50 -4.99 -10.60
N ASN A 117 -2.42 -4.93 -11.38
CA ASN A 117 -1.44 -6.02 -11.44
C ASN A 117 -0.73 -6.20 -10.10
N LEU A 118 -0.31 -5.09 -9.47
CA LEU A 118 0.36 -5.12 -8.17
C LEU A 118 -0.51 -5.78 -7.10
N ILE A 119 -1.78 -5.38 -6.99
CA ILE A 119 -2.69 -5.94 -5.98
C ILE A 119 -2.99 -7.40 -6.28
N GLN A 120 -3.15 -7.77 -7.55
CA GLN A 120 -3.38 -9.15 -7.94
C GLN A 120 -2.19 -10.05 -7.58
N GLU A 121 -0.97 -9.63 -7.91
CA GLU A 121 0.26 -10.38 -7.60
C GLU A 121 0.44 -10.52 -6.09
N THR A 122 0.36 -9.42 -5.32
CA THR A 122 0.50 -9.47 -3.86
C THR A 122 -0.58 -10.31 -3.20
N ALA A 123 -1.82 -10.22 -3.67
CA ALA A 123 -2.92 -11.01 -3.11
C ALA A 123 -2.74 -12.51 -3.42
N GLN A 124 -2.23 -12.86 -4.60
CA GLN A 124 -1.93 -14.25 -4.97
C GLN A 124 -0.77 -14.82 -4.14
N GLU A 125 0.29 -14.05 -3.92
CA GLU A 125 1.43 -14.43 -3.07
C GLU A 125 1.00 -14.67 -1.61
N CYS A 126 0.14 -13.79 -1.08
CA CYS A 126 -0.38 -13.90 0.28
C CYS A 126 -1.60 -14.82 0.41
N ASN A 127 -2.11 -15.38 -0.70
CA ASN A 127 -3.35 -16.15 -0.77
C ASN A 127 -4.57 -15.41 -0.17
N PHE A 128 -4.63 -14.09 -0.34
CA PHE A 128 -5.75 -13.25 0.08
C PHE A 128 -6.76 -13.05 -1.05
N PRO A 129 -8.07 -12.97 -0.74
CA PRO A 129 -9.05 -12.57 -1.73
C PRO A 129 -8.82 -11.12 -2.17
N TYR A 130 -9.12 -10.82 -3.43
CA TYR A 130 -8.90 -9.49 -4.00
C TYR A 130 -9.99 -9.05 -4.97
N ILE A 131 -10.15 -7.73 -5.11
CA ILE A 131 -11.01 -7.08 -6.10
C ILE A 131 -10.21 -5.98 -6.81
N VAL A 132 -9.89 -6.22 -8.08
CA VAL A 132 -9.17 -5.28 -8.97
C VAL A 132 -10.06 -4.63 -10.02
N GLU A 133 -11.22 -5.21 -10.30
CA GLU A 133 -12.21 -4.60 -11.17
C GLU A 133 -13.16 -3.68 -10.39
N ARG A 134 -13.90 -2.85 -11.13
CA ARG A 134 -14.84 -1.88 -10.55
C ARG A 134 -15.70 -2.50 -9.44
N TRP A 135 -15.71 -1.85 -8.28
CA TRP A 135 -16.59 -2.20 -7.17
C TRP A 135 -18.07 -2.01 -7.58
N LEU A 136 -18.79 -3.12 -7.67
CA LEU A 136 -20.25 -3.15 -7.78
C LEU A 136 -20.80 -2.98 -6.36
N GLY A 137 -21.66 -1.99 -6.15
CA GLY A 137 -22.29 -1.83 -4.83
C GLY A 137 -23.03 -3.11 -4.42
N GLY A 138 -22.98 -3.43 -3.13
CA GLY A 138 -23.60 -4.64 -2.58
C GLY A 138 -22.64 -5.77 -2.26
N TYR A 139 -21.32 -5.60 -2.42
CA TYR A 139 -20.35 -6.62 -2.04
C TYR A 139 -20.42 -6.98 -0.55
N PHE A 140 -20.62 -6.00 0.33
CA PHE A 140 -20.82 -6.30 1.76
C PHE A 140 -22.28 -6.20 2.21
N THR A 141 -23.03 -5.24 1.67
CA THR A 141 -24.43 -5.03 2.09
C THR A 141 -25.38 -6.09 1.54
N ASN A 142 -25.07 -6.65 0.36
CA ASN A 142 -25.84 -7.71 -0.30
C ASN A 142 -24.98 -8.94 -0.62
N PHE A 143 -24.21 -9.38 0.39
CA PHE A 143 -23.27 -10.48 0.23
C PHE A 143 -23.93 -11.77 -0.26
N LYS A 144 -25.17 -12.07 0.16
CA LYS A 144 -25.90 -13.28 -0.26
C LYS A 144 -26.03 -13.37 -1.78
N ASN A 145 -26.49 -12.30 -2.44
CA ASN A 145 -26.66 -12.31 -3.89
C ASN A 145 -25.30 -12.34 -4.61
N VAL A 146 -24.29 -11.67 -4.06
CA VAL A 146 -22.93 -11.73 -4.62
C VAL A 146 -22.37 -13.15 -4.52
N PHE A 147 -22.55 -13.80 -3.38
CA PHE A 147 -22.14 -15.17 -3.16
C PHE A 147 -22.82 -16.13 -4.14
N GLU A 148 -24.14 -15.98 -4.38
CA GLU A 148 -24.85 -16.75 -5.41
C GLU A 148 -24.26 -16.53 -6.82
N ARG A 149 -23.87 -15.30 -7.16
CA ARG A 149 -23.21 -14.99 -8.45
C ARG A 149 -21.82 -15.64 -8.56
N VAL A 150 -21.06 -15.66 -7.48
CA VAL A 150 -19.75 -16.33 -7.42
C VAL A 150 -19.94 -17.84 -7.56
N LYS A 151 -20.94 -18.42 -6.90
CA LYS A 151 -21.29 -19.83 -7.04
C LYS A 151 -21.67 -20.19 -8.48
N SER A 152 -22.52 -19.39 -9.14
CA SER A 152 -22.85 -19.59 -10.56
C SER A 152 -21.62 -19.45 -11.48
N TYR A 153 -20.64 -18.64 -11.11
CA TYR A 153 -19.37 -18.55 -11.85
C TYR A 153 -18.57 -19.85 -11.72
N ARG A 154 -18.47 -20.39 -10.50
CA ARG A 154 -17.78 -21.66 -10.22
C ARG A 154 -18.43 -22.82 -10.97
N GLU A 155 -19.75 -22.93 -10.93
CA GLU A 155 -20.51 -23.94 -11.68
C GLU A 155 -20.24 -23.87 -13.19
N LEU A 156 -20.21 -22.65 -13.76
CA LEU A 156 -19.92 -22.46 -15.18
C LEU A 156 -18.47 -22.83 -15.54
N GLN A 157 -17.53 -22.62 -14.62
CA GLN A 157 -16.15 -23.05 -14.78
C GLN A 157 -16.04 -24.58 -14.74
N GLU A 158 -16.70 -25.24 -13.78
CA GLU A 158 -16.75 -26.70 -13.68
C GLU A 158 -17.38 -27.33 -14.93
N GLN A 159 -18.45 -26.74 -15.48
CA GLN A 159 -19.07 -27.19 -16.74
C GLN A 159 -18.13 -27.09 -17.94
N LYS A 160 -17.30 -26.03 -17.97
CA LYS A 160 -16.28 -25.87 -19.01
C LYS A 160 -15.19 -26.94 -18.88
N GLU A 161 -14.72 -27.20 -17.67
CA GLU A 161 -13.67 -28.19 -17.40
C GLU A 161 -14.14 -29.63 -17.71
N LYS A 162 -15.42 -29.93 -17.45
CA LYS A 162 -16.04 -31.24 -17.78
C LYS A 162 -16.38 -31.41 -19.27
N GLY A 163 -16.18 -30.39 -20.11
CA GLY A 163 -16.54 -30.44 -21.53
C GLY A 163 -18.05 -30.44 -21.81
N GLU A 164 -18.89 -30.14 -20.82
CA GLU A 164 -20.35 -30.10 -21.00
C GLU A 164 -20.78 -29.01 -21.98
N LEU A 165 -19.98 -27.93 -22.08
CA LEU A 165 -20.18 -26.85 -23.04
C LEU A 165 -20.10 -27.32 -24.51
N GLU A 166 -19.50 -28.47 -24.78
CA GLU A 166 -19.39 -29.01 -26.13
C GLU A 166 -20.72 -29.55 -26.65
N ARG A 167 -21.62 -29.94 -25.75
CA ARG A 167 -22.96 -30.43 -26.10
C ARG A 167 -23.91 -29.32 -26.56
N PHE A 168 -23.56 -28.05 -26.28
CA PHE A 168 -24.37 -26.90 -26.68
C PHE A 168 -24.23 -26.54 -28.16
N ILE A 169 -25.26 -25.88 -28.68
CA ILE A 169 -25.26 -25.27 -30.01
C ILE A 169 -24.16 -24.19 -30.07
N LYS A 170 -23.50 -24.01 -31.22
CA LYS A 170 -22.40 -23.03 -31.40
C LYS A 170 -22.72 -21.64 -30.81
N LYS A 171 -23.94 -21.14 -31.01
CA LYS A 171 -24.39 -19.84 -30.49
C LYS A 171 -24.42 -19.80 -28.95
N GLU A 172 -24.91 -20.85 -28.33
CA GLU A 172 -25.01 -20.98 -26.87
C GLU A 172 -23.63 -21.16 -26.25
N ARG A 173 -22.77 -21.97 -26.86
CA ARG A 173 -21.36 -22.13 -26.44
C ARG A 173 -20.62 -20.79 -26.42
N ILE A 174 -20.71 -20.02 -27.51
CA ILE A 174 -20.07 -18.69 -27.58
C ILE A 174 -20.66 -17.75 -26.51
N CYS A 175 -21.96 -17.81 -26.25
CA CYS A 175 -22.60 -17.00 -25.21
C CYS A 175 -22.08 -17.38 -23.81
N ALA A 176 -21.97 -18.69 -23.53
CA ALA A 176 -21.45 -19.21 -22.28
C ALA A 176 -19.98 -18.82 -22.07
N GLU A 177 -19.13 -18.94 -23.09
CA GLU A 177 -17.73 -18.52 -23.04
C GLU A 177 -17.59 -17.02 -22.78
N LYS A 178 -18.36 -16.19 -23.50
CA LYS A 178 -18.39 -14.74 -23.27
C LYS A 178 -18.84 -14.40 -21.86
N LYS A 179 -19.82 -15.13 -21.31
CA LYS A 179 -20.29 -14.97 -19.94
C LYS A 179 -19.19 -15.36 -18.94
N LEU A 180 -18.50 -16.47 -19.17
CA LEU A 180 -17.40 -16.93 -18.33
C LEU A 180 -16.26 -15.90 -18.29
N VAL A 181 -15.84 -15.37 -19.44
CA VAL A 181 -14.79 -14.33 -19.50
C VAL A 181 -15.23 -13.05 -18.77
N LYS A 182 -16.50 -12.64 -18.92
CA LYS A 182 -17.04 -11.45 -18.23
C LYS A 182 -17.14 -11.64 -16.73
N MET A 183 -17.52 -12.84 -16.27
CA MET A 183 -17.63 -13.17 -14.84
C MET A 183 -16.25 -13.36 -14.21
N GLY A 184 -15.32 -14.03 -14.88
CA GLY A 184 -13.95 -14.24 -14.39
C GLY A 184 -13.23 -12.93 -14.11
N LYS A 185 -13.34 -11.94 -15.01
CA LYS A 185 -12.77 -10.60 -14.76
C LYS A 185 -13.23 -10.00 -13.41
N LYS A 186 -14.46 -10.27 -12.98
CA LYS A 186 -15.04 -9.67 -11.77
C LYS A 186 -14.85 -10.51 -10.52
N PHE A 187 -15.00 -11.82 -10.64
CA PHE A 187 -15.18 -12.73 -9.51
C PHE A 187 -13.99 -13.66 -9.26
N GLU A 188 -12.98 -13.69 -10.14
CA GLU A 188 -11.79 -14.54 -9.97
C GLU A 188 -11.15 -14.36 -8.59
N GLY A 189 -10.94 -13.11 -8.16
CA GLY A 189 -10.27 -12.81 -6.89
C GLY A 189 -11.11 -13.07 -5.64
N ILE A 190 -12.41 -13.36 -5.76
CA ILE A 190 -13.29 -13.70 -4.63
C ILE A 190 -13.89 -15.10 -4.75
N LYS A 191 -13.37 -15.94 -5.65
CA LYS A 191 -13.91 -17.29 -5.91
C LYS A 191 -13.89 -18.20 -4.69
N ASN A 192 -12.89 -18.01 -3.81
CA ASN A 192 -12.69 -18.81 -2.59
C ASN A 192 -13.36 -18.17 -1.35
N LEU A 193 -14.16 -17.12 -1.54
CA LEU A 193 -14.75 -16.38 -0.44
C LEU A 193 -16.08 -17.02 -0.02
N GLU A 194 -16.09 -17.71 1.11
CA GLU A 194 -17.29 -18.37 1.66
C GLU A 194 -18.07 -17.47 2.63
N LYS A 195 -17.35 -16.64 3.38
CA LYS A 195 -17.88 -15.73 4.38
C LYS A 195 -17.50 -14.28 4.07
N LEU A 196 -18.21 -13.35 4.68
CA LEU A 196 -17.82 -11.94 4.66
C LEU A 196 -16.38 -11.83 5.22
N PRO A 197 -15.48 -11.07 4.57
CA PRO A 197 -14.13 -10.89 5.10
C PRO A 197 -14.18 -10.16 6.45
N ASP A 198 -13.16 -10.37 7.27
CA ASP A 198 -13.05 -9.78 8.61
C ASP A 198 -12.37 -8.41 8.58
N ALA A 199 -11.57 -8.13 7.54
CA ALA A 199 -10.93 -6.84 7.33
C ALA A 199 -10.78 -6.52 5.83
N VAL A 200 -10.67 -5.23 5.51
CA VAL A 200 -10.46 -4.76 4.13
C VAL A 200 -9.23 -3.88 4.02
N PHE A 201 -8.36 -4.18 3.06
CA PHE A 201 -7.26 -3.32 2.66
C PHE A 201 -7.61 -2.57 1.38
N ILE A 202 -7.88 -1.27 1.49
CA ILE A 202 -8.34 -0.43 0.38
C ILE A 202 -7.20 0.45 -0.15
N CYS A 203 -6.83 0.23 -1.41
CA CYS A 203 -5.96 1.11 -2.18
C CYS A 203 -6.78 2.22 -2.86
N ASP A 204 -6.36 3.47 -2.70
CA ASP A 204 -7.02 4.67 -3.25
C ASP A 204 -8.50 4.81 -2.81
N ILE A 205 -8.70 5.48 -1.67
CA ILE A 205 -10.02 5.74 -1.09
C ILE A 205 -10.88 6.62 -2.01
N LYS A 206 -10.27 7.50 -2.83
CA LYS A 206 -11.05 8.44 -3.66
C LYS A 206 -11.81 7.72 -4.76
N GLN A 207 -11.21 6.69 -5.37
CA GLN A 207 -11.91 5.86 -6.35
C GLN A 207 -12.82 4.81 -5.70
N ASN A 208 -12.50 4.38 -4.49
CA ASN A 208 -13.18 3.28 -3.78
C ASN A 208 -14.01 3.75 -2.57
N GLN A 209 -14.65 4.93 -2.67
CA GLN A 209 -15.47 5.49 -1.59
C GLN A 209 -16.64 4.59 -1.20
N LEU A 210 -17.22 3.89 -2.18
CA LEU A 210 -18.34 2.98 -1.92
C LEU A 210 -17.90 1.78 -1.07
N THR A 211 -16.73 1.22 -1.35
CA THR A 211 -16.10 0.18 -0.54
C THR A 211 -15.96 0.62 0.91
N LEU A 212 -15.43 1.82 1.15
CA LEU A 212 -15.27 2.36 2.50
C LEU A 212 -16.62 2.55 3.22
N LYS A 213 -17.64 3.02 2.51
CA LYS A 213 -18.98 3.20 3.08
C LYS A 213 -19.61 1.87 3.47
N GLU A 214 -19.50 0.87 2.62
CA GLU A 214 -20.04 -0.47 2.89
C GLU A 214 -19.27 -1.17 4.01
N ALA A 215 -17.94 -1.08 4.01
CA ALA A 215 -17.08 -1.62 5.07
C ALA A 215 -17.46 -1.04 6.44
N LYS A 216 -17.59 0.30 6.52
CA LYS A 216 -18.02 0.98 7.74
C LYS A 216 -19.43 0.57 8.19
N MET A 217 -20.35 0.30 7.26
CA MET A 217 -21.72 -0.13 7.61
C MET A 217 -21.77 -1.55 8.15
N LYS A 218 -20.84 -2.41 7.73
CA LYS A 218 -20.75 -3.82 8.15
C LYS A 218 -19.70 -4.09 9.22
N GLU A 219 -19.05 -3.02 9.71
CA GLU A 219 -17.99 -3.08 10.72
C GLU A 219 -16.82 -4.01 10.33
N VAL A 220 -16.43 -3.90 9.05
CA VAL A 220 -15.28 -4.61 8.42
C VAL A 220 -14.15 -3.64 8.12
#